data_AF-A0A1I4ICB8-F1
#
_entry.id   AF-A0A1I4ICB8-F1
#
_cell.length_a   1.000
_cell.length_b   1.000
_cell.length_c   1.000
_cell.angle_alpha   90.00
_cell.angle_beta   90.00
_cell.angle_gamma   90.00
#
_symmetry.space_group_name_H-M   'P 1'
#
loop_
_entity.id
_entity.type
_entity.pdbx_description
1 polymer ?
#
loop_
_entity_poly.entity_id
_entity_poly.type
_entity_poly.pdbx_seq_one_letter_code
_entity_poly.pdbx_strand_id
1 'polypeptide(L)'
;MCRHTPLIVAKSFKISPKEVKELSHEKIIKLSKAKLIFEEEHTDRVPSSIRVIHNNIKSQPGKYNVTLGATNSRGEVETCEIEVTVKNRKNFFLLLLTLLALIALAGGLWWYNSRPNIVASGLPTATTEKMSPVALKKYAQKAVDQSNVTVQVYPHIYINGDGQNGKMYVQNIPVNKTGQVATLKDKTTGETLYTSDLLKPGYQVSKVNLKKKLSKGDHQGLVTLTFYDLKEEKQVGKANVAVTIHVGNKAS
;
A
#
# COMPACT_ATOMS: atom_id res chain seq x y z
N MET A 1 37.72 -30.65 -46.39
CA MET A 1 37.73 -30.23 -44.97
C MET A 1 38.86 -29.23 -44.80
N CYS A 2 38.58 -27.92 -44.85
CA CYS A 2 39.63 -26.93 -44.64
C CYS A 2 39.95 -26.84 -43.15
N ARG A 3 41.14 -27.35 -42.78
CA ARG A 3 41.70 -27.41 -41.43
C ARG A 3 42.38 -26.08 -41.06
N HIS A 4 41.68 -24.96 -41.04
CA HIS A 4 42.30 -23.68 -40.66
C HIS A 4 41.62 -23.15 -39.40
N THR A 5 42.33 -23.26 -38.29
CA THR A 5 42.12 -22.53 -37.04
C THR A 5 42.14 -21.04 -37.34
N PRO A 6 41.16 -20.25 -36.84
CA PRO A 6 41.10 -18.83 -37.14
C PRO A 6 42.29 -18.09 -36.52
N LEU A 7 42.99 -17.28 -37.32
CA LEU A 7 44.15 -16.47 -36.88
C LEU A 7 43.77 -15.41 -35.83
N ILE A 8 42.49 -15.03 -35.77
CA ILE A 8 41.95 -13.97 -34.89
C ILE A 8 40.82 -14.53 -34.04
N VAL A 9 40.85 -14.25 -32.74
CA VAL A 9 39.72 -14.46 -31.84
C VAL A 9 39.34 -13.15 -31.16
N ALA A 10 38.05 -12.83 -31.19
CA ALA A 10 37.49 -11.62 -30.61
C ALA A 10 36.10 -11.91 -29.99
N LYS A 11 35.68 -11.05 -29.05
CA LYS A 11 34.39 -11.16 -28.34
C LYS A 11 33.46 -10.01 -28.72
N SER A 12 32.17 -10.31 -28.81
CA SER A 12 31.10 -9.30 -28.88
C SER A 12 31.09 -8.43 -27.62
N PHE A 13 30.72 -7.16 -27.76
CA PHE A 13 30.60 -6.23 -26.63
C PHE A 13 29.41 -5.29 -26.76
N LYS A 14 29.03 -4.66 -25.64
CA LYS A 14 27.90 -3.71 -25.56
C LYS A 14 28.42 -2.32 -25.23
N ILE A 15 27.97 -1.32 -25.97
CA ILE A 15 28.41 0.08 -25.84
C ILE A 15 27.20 1.03 -25.75
N SER A 16 27.36 2.20 -25.15
CA SER A 16 26.31 3.22 -25.10
C SER A 16 26.36 4.17 -26.33
N PRO A 17 25.23 4.79 -26.73
CA PRO A 17 25.19 5.74 -27.84
C PRO A 17 26.20 6.90 -27.76
N LYS A 18 26.58 7.33 -26.54
CA LYS A 18 27.55 8.40 -26.33
C LYS A 18 28.97 7.94 -26.65
N GLU A 19 29.33 6.74 -26.19
CA GLU A 19 30.66 6.17 -26.38
C GLU A 19 30.94 5.82 -27.86
N VAL A 20 29.90 5.63 -28.69
CA VAL A 20 30.04 5.44 -30.15
C VAL A 20 30.68 6.66 -30.81
N LYS A 21 30.44 7.87 -30.33
CA LYS A 21 31.03 9.10 -30.91
C LYS A 21 32.54 9.21 -30.71
N GLU A 22 33.07 8.51 -29.70
CA GLU A 22 34.49 8.48 -29.34
C GLU A 22 35.13 7.13 -29.70
N LEU A 23 34.49 6.35 -30.57
CA LEU A 23 34.89 4.99 -30.87
C LEU A 23 35.94 4.99 -31.99
N SER A 24 37.21 4.85 -31.61
CA SER A 24 38.33 4.65 -32.55
C SER A 24 38.54 3.16 -32.88
N HIS A 25 39.25 2.87 -33.98
CA HIS A 25 39.61 1.50 -34.35
C HIS A 25 40.41 0.77 -33.25
N GLU A 26 41.31 1.48 -32.57
CA GLU A 26 42.07 0.94 -31.43
C GLU A 26 41.16 0.56 -30.26
N LYS A 27 40.18 1.42 -29.96
CA LYS A 27 39.21 1.19 -28.88
C LYS A 27 38.31 -0.01 -29.17
N ILE A 28 37.94 -0.24 -30.45
CA ILE A 28 37.20 -1.43 -30.89
C ILE A 28 38.01 -2.70 -30.62
N ILE A 29 39.27 -2.75 -31.04
CA ILE A 29 40.16 -3.91 -30.85
C ILE A 29 40.33 -4.23 -29.35
N LYS A 30 40.47 -3.18 -28.52
CA LYS A 30 40.58 -3.32 -27.07
C LYS A 30 39.28 -3.85 -26.44
N LEU A 31 38.13 -3.30 -26.81
CA LEU A 31 36.82 -3.69 -26.26
C LEU A 31 36.42 -5.11 -26.69
N SER A 32 36.76 -5.51 -27.91
CA SER A 32 36.53 -6.86 -28.40
C SER A 32 37.51 -7.88 -27.80
N LYS A 33 38.53 -7.43 -27.05
CA LYS A 33 39.61 -8.28 -26.51
C LYS A 33 40.24 -9.13 -27.61
N ALA A 34 40.41 -8.55 -28.80
CA ALA A 34 40.91 -9.28 -29.95
C ALA A 34 42.35 -9.74 -29.70
N LYS A 35 42.63 -11.00 -30.04
CA LYS A 35 43.95 -11.62 -29.91
C LYS A 35 44.26 -12.46 -31.14
N LEU A 36 45.54 -12.51 -31.48
CA LEU A 36 46.06 -13.43 -32.47
C LEU A 36 46.28 -14.79 -31.80
N ILE A 37 45.93 -15.86 -32.49
CA ILE A 37 46.23 -17.23 -32.06
C ILE A 37 47.34 -17.76 -32.95
N PHE A 38 48.37 -18.34 -32.32
CA PHE A 38 49.51 -18.95 -32.99
C PHE A 38 49.45 -20.46 -32.75
N GLU A 39 49.64 -21.23 -33.81
CA GLU A 39 49.81 -22.69 -33.72
C GLU A 39 51.31 -22.95 -33.86
N GLU A 40 51.92 -23.62 -32.88
CA GLU A 40 53.38 -23.74 -32.71
C GLU A 40 54.12 -24.46 -33.85
N GLU A 41 53.40 -25.08 -34.80
CA GLU A 41 53.98 -25.94 -35.83
C GLU A 41 54.39 -25.21 -37.12
N HIS A 42 54.03 -23.94 -37.34
CA HIS A 42 54.34 -23.22 -38.59
C HIS A 42 54.92 -21.82 -38.32
N THR A 43 56.26 -21.75 -38.16
CA THR A 43 57.05 -20.54 -37.88
C THR A 43 57.00 -19.45 -38.95
N ASP A 44 56.35 -19.69 -40.08
CA ASP A 44 56.24 -18.70 -41.14
C ASP A 44 55.10 -17.72 -40.95
N ARG A 45 54.19 -17.86 -39.98
CA ARG A 45 52.99 -17.00 -39.86
C ARG A 45 53.11 -15.96 -38.75
N VAL A 46 53.94 -14.93 -38.91
CA VAL A 46 53.94 -13.75 -38.03
C VAL A 46 53.02 -12.68 -38.62
N PRO A 47 51.74 -12.58 -38.21
CA PRO A 47 50.84 -11.59 -38.76
C PRO A 47 51.19 -10.16 -38.36
N SER A 48 50.98 -9.24 -39.30
CA SER A 48 50.88 -7.81 -39.01
C SER A 48 49.68 -7.57 -38.07
N SER A 49 49.82 -6.65 -37.13
CA SER A 49 48.83 -6.29 -36.11
C SER A 49 47.36 -6.33 -36.58
N ILE A 50 46.45 -6.69 -35.66
CA ILE A 50 45.01 -6.69 -35.91
C ILE A 50 44.56 -5.27 -36.28
N ARG A 51 43.78 -5.15 -37.35
CA ARG A 51 43.17 -3.90 -37.82
C ARG A 51 41.67 -4.05 -38.03
N VAL A 52 40.95 -2.94 -37.97
CA VAL A 52 39.53 -2.88 -38.34
C VAL A 52 39.44 -2.68 -39.85
N ILE A 53 38.82 -3.62 -40.56
CA ILE A 53 38.62 -3.57 -42.02
C ILE A 53 37.30 -2.86 -42.35
N HIS A 54 36.24 -3.20 -41.61
CA HIS A 54 34.93 -2.61 -41.81
C HIS A 54 34.27 -2.31 -40.47
N ASN A 55 33.76 -1.08 -40.33
CA ASN A 55 33.05 -0.61 -39.15
C ASN A 55 31.74 0.06 -39.58
N ASN A 56 30.61 -0.57 -39.25
CA ASN A 56 29.28 -0.04 -39.53
C ASN A 56 28.54 0.37 -38.24
N ILE A 57 29.23 0.57 -37.12
CA ILE A 57 28.59 0.94 -35.85
C ILE A 57 28.03 2.35 -35.97
N LYS A 58 26.73 2.51 -35.69
CA LYS A 58 26.05 3.81 -35.63
C LYS A 58 25.64 4.14 -34.20
N SER A 59 25.44 5.42 -33.90
CA SER A 59 25.02 5.85 -32.56
C SER A 59 23.58 5.44 -32.20
N GLN A 60 22.77 4.98 -33.17
CA GLN A 60 21.42 4.49 -32.87
C GLN A 60 21.49 3.14 -32.14
N PRO A 61 20.57 2.86 -31.19
CA PRO A 61 20.47 1.54 -30.56
C PRO A 61 20.22 0.45 -31.60
N GLY A 62 20.96 -0.65 -31.51
CA GLY A 62 20.90 -1.72 -32.51
C GLY A 62 22.08 -2.68 -32.39
N LYS A 63 22.05 -3.71 -33.24
CA LYS A 63 23.15 -4.65 -33.43
C LYS A 63 23.89 -4.28 -34.70
N TYR A 64 25.21 -4.23 -34.63
CA TYR A 64 26.08 -3.87 -35.74
C TYR A 64 27.20 -4.89 -35.86
N ASN A 65 27.64 -5.15 -37.08
CA ASN A 65 28.78 -6.02 -37.32
C ASN A 65 30.04 -5.20 -37.57
N VAL A 66 31.16 -5.71 -37.08
CA VAL A 66 32.49 -5.17 -37.31
C VAL A 66 33.39 -6.27 -37.84
N THR A 67 34.11 -5.99 -38.91
CA THR A 67 35.07 -6.92 -39.49
C THR A 67 36.47 -6.51 -39.04
N LEU A 68 37.10 -7.38 -38.24
CA LEU A 68 38.51 -7.31 -37.91
C LEU A 68 39.29 -8.11 -38.96
N GLY A 69 40.54 -7.74 -39.21
CA GLY A 69 41.43 -8.59 -39.97
C GLY A 69 42.90 -8.43 -39.63
N ALA A 70 43.67 -9.41 -40.05
CA ALA A 70 45.11 -9.50 -39.84
C ALA A 70 45.73 -10.09 -41.10
N THR A 71 46.85 -9.52 -41.52
CA THR A 71 47.59 -10.02 -42.69
C THR A 71 48.54 -11.11 -42.22
N ASN A 72 48.51 -12.28 -42.84
CA ASN A 72 49.52 -13.31 -42.62
C ASN A 72 50.83 -12.95 -43.35
N SER A 73 51.88 -13.73 -43.13
CA SER A 73 53.19 -13.55 -43.77
C SER A 73 53.20 -13.71 -45.30
N ARG A 74 52.17 -14.34 -45.85
CA ARG A 74 51.97 -14.49 -47.31
C ARG A 74 51.24 -13.29 -47.93
N GLY A 75 50.90 -12.28 -47.12
CA GLY A 75 50.16 -11.10 -47.57
C GLY A 75 48.65 -11.31 -47.66
N GLU A 76 48.13 -12.49 -47.27
CA GLU A 76 46.70 -12.78 -47.29
C GLU A 76 46.03 -12.21 -46.03
N VAL A 77 44.83 -11.65 -46.18
CA VAL A 77 44.09 -11.04 -45.08
C VAL A 77 43.05 -12.00 -44.57
N GLU A 78 43.22 -12.48 -43.33
CA GLU A 78 42.19 -13.22 -42.62
C GLU A 78 41.26 -12.27 -41.87
N THR A 79 39.96 -12.57 -41.86
CA THR A 79 38.93 -11.71 -41.29
C THR A 79 38.09 -12.41 -40.23
N CYS A 80 37.72 -11.68 -39.17
CA CYS A 80 36.81 -12.13 -38.12
C CYS A 80 35.69 -11.09 -37.94
N GLU A 81 34.44 -11.52 -38.01
CA GLU A 81 33.27 -10.67 -37.80
C GLU A 81 32.78 -10.77 -36.35
N ILE A 82 32.53 -9.62 -35.72
CA ILE A 82 31.98 -9.54 -34.35
C ILE A 82 30.71 -8.71 -34.30
N GLU A 83 29.76 -9.13 -33.47
CA GLU A 83 28.53 -8.37 -33.19
C GLU A 83 28.78 -7.35 -32.05
N VAL A 84 28.41 -6.11 -32.28
CA VAL A 84 28.46 -5.01 -31.30
C VAL A 84 27.04 -4.49 -31.07
N THR A 85 26.60 -4.48 -29.81
CA THR A 85 25.26 -3.99 -29.46
C THR A 85 25.33 -2.58 -28.86
N VAL A 86 24.62 -1.62 -29.46
CA VAL A 86 24.44 -0.27 -28.92
C VAL A 86 23.19 -0.25 -28.03
N LYS A 87 23.36 0.07 -26.75
CA LYS A 87 22.28 0.02 -25.74
C LYS A 87 21.24 1.13 -25.93
N ASN A 88 19.96 0.82 -25.66
CA ASN A 88 18.90 1.84 -25.58
C ASN A 88 18.81 2.44 -24.17
N ARG A 89 19.13 3.74 -24.04
CA ARG A 89 19.10 4.46 -22.75
C ARG A 89 17.68 4.74 -22.24
N LYS A 90 16.66 4.81 -23.13
CA LYS A 90 15.27 5.11 -22.76
C LYS A 90 14.64 4.00 -21.90
N ASN A 91 14.99 2.74 -22.15
CA ASN A 91 14.44 1.61 -21.40
C ASN A 91 14.93 1.58 -19.94
N PHE A 92 16.13 2.08 -19.66
CA PHE A 92 16.66 2.15 -18.29
C PHE A 92 15.94 3.22 -17.44
N PHE A 93 15.70 4.41 -18.03
CA PHE A 93 14.93 5.46 -17.34
C PHE A 93 13.47 5.06 -17.13
N LEU A 94 12.86 4.35 -18.08
CA LEU A 94 11.50 3.83 -17.94
C LEU A 94 11.39 2.84 -16.77
N LEU A 95 12.35 1.92 -16.65
CA LEU A 95 12.42 0.95 -15.55
C LEU A 95 12.58 1.62 -14.18
N LEU A 96 13.44 2.65 -14.09
CA LEU A 96 13.64 3.40 -12.85
C LEU A 96 12.36 4.13 -12.42
N LEU A 97 11.66 4.75 -13.37
CA LEU A 97 10.40 5.46 -13.10
C LEU A 97 9.32 4.51 -12.60
N THR A 98 9.18 3.33 -13.22
CA THR A 98 8.22 2.31 -12.78
C THR A 98 8.54 1.78 -11.39
N LEU A 99 9.82 1.59 -11.05
CA LEU A 99 10.22 1.16 -9.71
C LEU A 99 9.90 2.22 -8.65
N LEU A 100 10.16 3.49 -8.96
CA LEU A 100 9.85 4.61 -8.07
C LEU A 100 8.34 4.73 -7.82
N ALA A 101 7.52 4.54 -8.86
CA ALA A 101 6.07 4.54 -8.76
C ALA A 101 5.55 3.39 -7.87
N LEU A 102 6.13 2.18 -8.00
CA LEU A 102 5.79 1.04 -7.13
C LEU A 102 6.17 1.29 -5.67
N ILE A 103 7.33 1.88 -5.40
CA ILE A 103 7.75 2.25 -4.04
C ILE A 103 6.82 3.31 -3.46
N ALA A 104 6.43 4.32 -4.23
CA ALA A 104 5.49 5.35 -3.80
C ALA A 104 4.10 4.76 -3.49
N LEU A 105 3.60 3.83 -4.31
CA LEU A 105 2.34 3.11 -4.07
C LEU A 105 2.42 2.24 -2.81
N ALA A 106 3.47 1.46 -2.65
CA ALA A 106 3.67 0.62 -1.47
C ALA A 106 3.80 1.46 -0.20
N GLY A 107 4.58 2.54 -0.25
CA GLY A 107 4.71 3.50 0.85
C GLY A 107 3.38 4.21 1.18
N GLY A 108 2.62 4.60 0.17
CA GLY A 108 1.30 5.21 0.33
C GLY A 108 0.28 4.25 0.96
N LEU A 109 0.24 3.00 0.50
CA LEU A 109 -0.61 1.95 1.08
C LEU A 109 -0.21 1.64 2.52
N TRP A 110 1.08 1.52 2.80
CA TRP A 110 1.58 1.30 4.16
C TRP A 110 1.23 2.47 5.07
N TRP A 111 1.41 3.72 4.64
CA TRP A 111 1.05 4.90 5.42
C TRP A 111 -0.46 5.03 5.65
N TYR A 112 -1.27 4.73 4.64
CA TYR A 112 -2.74 4.72 4.77
C TYR A 112 -3.22 3.66 5.75
N ASN A 113 -2.66 2.44 5.69
CA ASN A 113 -3.04 1.34 6.57
C ASN A 113 -2.42 1.46 7.98
N SER A 114 -1.28 2.13 8.12
CA SER A 114 -0.59 2.35 9.40
C SER A 114 -1.02 3.63 10.09
N ARG A 115 -2.11 4.27 9.67
CA ARG A 115 -2.72 5.34 10.47
C ARG A 115 -3.15 4.72 11.80
N PRO A 116 -2.55 5.11 12.93
CA PRO A 116 -3.12 4.74 14.20
C PRO A 116 -4.55 5.27 14.23
N ASN A 117 -5.52 4.43 14.60
CA ASN A 117 -6.79 4.95 15.06
C ASN A 117 -6.44 6.02 16.10
N ILE A 118 -6.84 7.26 15.88
CA ILE A 118 -6.66 8.33 16.86
C ILE A 118 -7.44 7.88 18.09
N VAL A 119 -6.77 7.19 19.01
CA VAL A 119 -7.29 6.85 20.31
C VAL A 119 -7.22 8.14 21.08
N ALA A 120 -8.37 8.76 21.30
CA ALA A 120 -8.46 9.80 22.31
C ALA A 120 -7.97 9.17 23.62
N SER A 121 -6.79 9.60 24.08
CA SER A 121 -6.27 9.20 25.38
C SER A 121 -7.09 9.92 26.45
N GLY A 122 -7.66 9.15 27.37
CA GLY A 122 -8.50 9.65 28.45
C GLY A 122 -9.97 9.25 28.29
N LEU A 123 -10.64 9.14 29.44
CA LEU A 123 -12.05 8.84 29.50
C LEU A 123 -12.90 10.09 29.13
N PRO A 124 -13.95 9.92 28.31
CA PRO A 124 -14.93 10.99 28.10
C PRO A 124 -15.67 11.32 29.40
N THR A 125 -16.26 12.53 29.45
CA THR A 125 -17.06 13.03 30.57
C THR A 125 -18.13 12.03 31.00
N ALA A 126 -18.41 11.92 32.31
CA ALA A 126 -19.33 10.92 32.87
C ALA A 126 -20.50 11.59 33.63
N THR A 127 -21.55 11.95 32.90
CA THR A 127 -22.78 12.59 33.44
C THR A 127 -24.05 11.76 33.18
N THR A 128 -23.90 10.44 33.02
CA THR A 128 -24.97 9.52 32.61
C THR A 128 -25.90 9.10 33.76
N GLU A 129 -27.10 8.63 33.43
CA GLU A 129 -28.11 8.21 34.40
C GLU A 129 -27.81 6.80 34.95
N LYS A 130 -27.75 6.66 36.27
CA LYS A 130 -27.57 5.35 36.92
C LYS A 130 -28.86 4.53 36.84
N MET A 131 -28.77 3.25 36.50
CA MET A 131 -29.92 2.36 36.48
C MET A 131 -30.58 2.22 37.86
N SER A 132 -31.90 1.98 37.86
CA SER A 132 -32.67 1.75 39.09
C SER A 132 -32.14 0.54 39.89
N PRO A 133 -32.18 0.57 41.23
CA PRO A 133 -31.75 -0.54 42.10
C PRO A 133 -32.41 -1.88 41.76
N VAL A 134 -33.68 -1.87 41.33
CA VAL A 134 -34.42 -3.08 40.94
C VAL A 134 -33.81 -3.71 39.68
N ALA A 135 -33.43 -2.89 38.69
CA ALA A 135 -32.79 -3.35 37.47
C ALA A 135 -31.38 -3.91 37.76
N LEU A 136 -30.61 -3.25 38.64
CA LEU A 136 -29.30 -3.73 39.06
C LEU A 136 -29.37 -5.11 39.74
N LYS A 137 -30.35 -5.34 40.62
CA LYS A 137 -30.56 -6.65 41.29
C LYS A 137 -30.88 -7.77 40.29
N LYS A 138 -31.69 -7.49 39.26
CA LYS A 138 -32.02 -8.45 38.20
C LYS A 138 -30.77 -8.96 37.47
N TYR A 139 -29.79 -8.08 37.26
CA TYR A 139 -28.52 -8.45 36.65
C TYR A 139 -27.57 -9.16 37.63
N ALA A 140 -27.57 -8.79 38.91
CA ALA A 140 -26.77 -9.47 39.93
C ALA A 140 -27.18 -10.93 40.17
N GLN A 141 -28.48 -11.24 40.01
CA GLN A 141 -29.03 -12.59 40.18
C GLN A 141 -28.90 -13.47 38.93
N LYS A 142 -28.68 -12.87 37.75
CA LYS A 142 -28.50 -13.61 36.50
C LYS A 142 -27.07 -14.15 36.49
N ALA A 143 -26.89 -15.46 36.55
CA ALA A 143 -25.59 -16.08 36.27
C ALA A 143 -25.23 -15.77 34.80
N VAL A 144 -24.25 -14.91 34.58
CA VAL A 144 -23.85 -14.48 33.22
C VAL A 144 -22.38 -14.83 33.03
N ASP A 145 -22.08 -15.52 31.93
CA ASP A 145 -20.72 -15.81 31.49
C ASP A 145 -19.92 -14.52 31.38
N GLN A 146 -18.90 -14.40 32.22
CA GLN A 146 -18.10 -13.19 32.42
C GLN A 146 -17.17 -12.85 31.24
N SER A 147 -17.25 -13.59 30.14
CA SER A 147 -16.29 -13.54 29.03
C SER A 147 -16.67 -12.58 27.91
N ASN A 148 -17.94 -12.17 27.78
CA ASN A 148 -18.40 -11.36 26.64
C ASN A 148 -19.02 -10.02 27.06
N VAL A 149 -18.57 -8.93 26.45
CA VAL A 149 -19.22 -7.62 26.57
C VAL A 149 -20.60 -7.70 25.92
N THR A 150 -21.65 -7.49 26.68
CA THR A 150 -23.02 -7.51 26.15
C THR A 150 -23.42 -6.11 25.69
N VAL A 151 -23.89 -6.01 24.45
CA VAL A 151 -24.45 -4.80 23.85
C VAL A 151 -25.96 -4.77 24.03
N GLN A 152 -26.48 -3.72 24.68
CA GLN A 152 -27.92 -3.49 24.80
C GLN A 152 -28.29 -2.11 24.25
N VAL A 153 -28.73 -2.11 22.99
CA VAL A 153 -29.24 -0.94 22.27
C VAL A 153 -30.63 -1.28 21.77
N TYR A 154 -31.61 -0.44 22.09
CA TYR A 154 -32.96 -0.64 21.56
C TYR A 154 -33.02 -0.13 20.11
N PRO A 155 -33.58 -0.92 19.16
CA PRO A 155 -33.50 -0.61 17.73
C PRO A 155 -34.40 0.56 17.30
N HIS A 156 -35.33 1.01 18.13
CA HIS A 156 -36.22 2.13 17.85
C HIS A 156 -35.92 3.33 18.74
N ILE A 157 -35.68 4.48 18.14
CA ILE A 157 -35.44 5.76 18.81
C ILE A 157 -36.63 6.66 18.53
N TYR A 158 -37.18 7.30 19.55
CA TYR A 158 -38.36 8.15 19.41
C TYR A 158 -38.00 9.60 19.71
N ILE A 159 -38.10 10.46 18.70
CA ILE A 159 -37.89 11.89 18.80
C ILE A 159 -39.25 12.59 18.77
N ASN A 160 -39.41 13.60 19.62
CA ASN A 160 -40.61 14.41 19.71
C ASN A 160 -40.85 15.17 18.39
N GLY A 161 -42.04 15.75 18.24
CA GLY A 161 -42.39 16.55 17.07
C GLY A 161 -41.54 17.82 16.88
N ASP A 162 -40.74 18.20 17.89
CA ASP A 162 -39.76 19.30 17.79
C ASP A 162 -38.52 18.93 16.95
N GLY A 163 -38.37 17.65 16.59
CA GLY A 163 -37.27 17.12 15.81
C GLY A 163 -35.94 17.04 16.57
N GLN A 164 -35.93 17.30 17.89
CA GLN A 164 -34.69 17.47 18.65
C GLN A 164 -34.65 16.64 19.94
N ASN A 165 -35.69 16.67 20.76
CA ASN A 165 -35.69 15.97 22.05
C ASN A 165 -36.38 14.62 21.92
N GLY A 166 -35.92 13.60 22.63
CA GLY A 166 -36.52 12.28 22.52
C GLY A 166 -36.04 11.27 23.55
N LYS A 167 -36.36 10.01 23.28
CA LYS A 167 -35.99 8.83 24.06
C LYS A 167 -35.13 7.90 23.22
N MET A 168 -33.99 7.54 23.76
CA MET A 168 -33.04 6.58 23.21
C MET A 168 -32.58 5.70 24.36
N TYR A 169 -32.65 4.38 24.19
CA TYR A 169 -32.30 3.42 25.23
C TYR A 169 -31.02 2.68 24.88
N VAL A 170 -29.95 3.03 25.59
CA VAL A 170 -28.66 2.33 25.53
C VAL A 170 -28.20 2.02 26.94
N GLN A 171 -27.83 0.78 27.18
CA GLN A 171 -27.52 0.27 28.51
C GLN A 171 -26.13 -0.37 28.56
N ASN A 172 -25.26 0.14 29.43
CA ASN A 172 -24.05 -0.59 29.80
C ASN A 172 -24.37 -1.44 31.03
N ILE A 173 -24.59 -2.74 30.83
CA ILE A 173 -25.01 -3.62 31.93
C ILE A 173 -23.93 -3.74 33.01
N PRO A 174 -24.29 -3.96 34.29
CA PRO A 174 -23.34 -3.94 35.41
C PRO A 174 -22.21 -4.98 35.33
N VAL A 175 -22.43 -6.07 34.61
CA VAL A 175 -21.45 -7.16 34.44
C VAL A 175 -20.35 -6.82 33.43
N ASN A 176 -20.53 -5.80 32.59
CA ASN A 176 -19.51 -5.37 31.64
C ASN A 176 -18.32 -4.76 32.41
N LYS A 177 -17.10 -5.03 31.95
CA LYS A 177 -15.86 -4.49 32.57
C LYS A 177 -15.39 -3.18 31.94
N THR A 178 -15.98 -2.78 30.82
CA THR A 178 -15.60 -1.62 30.01
C THR A 178 -16.60 -0.47 30.16
N GLY A 179 -16.12 0.76 30.07
CA GLY A 179 -16.96 1.93 29.81
C GLY A 179 -17.43 1.95 28.35
N GLN A 180 -18.56 2.59 28.08
CA GLN A 180 -19.13 2.68 26.73
C GLN A 180 -19.53 4.12 26.40
N VAL A 181 -19.30 4.55 25.18
CA VAL A 181 -19.85 5.80 24.63
C VAL A 181 -20.74 5.46 23.44
N ALA A 182 -21.99 5.92 23.47
CA ALA A 182 -22.94 5.76 22.39
C ALA A 182 -22.95 7.00 21.49
N THR A 183 -22.67 6.81 20.20
CA THR A 183 -22.77 7.87 19.19
C THR A 183 -23.86 7.51 18.21
N LEU A 184 -24.90 8.34 18.10
CA LEU A 184 -25.96 8.21 17.11
C LEU A 184 -25.59 9.02 15.85
N LYS A 185 -25.59 8.35 14.70
CA LYS A 185 -25.37 8.96 13.40
C LYS A 185 -26.56 8.74 12.48
N ASP A 186 -26.79 9.70 11.59
CA ASP A 186 -27.63 9.51 10.41
C ASP A 186 -26.91 8.54 9.46
N LYS A 187 -27.59 7.47 9.04
CA LYS A 187 -26.98 6.43 8.20
C LYS A 187 -26.76 6.91 6.75
N THR A 188 -27.58 7.85 6.27
CA THR A 188 -27.55 8.35 4.90
C THR A 188 -26.47 9.40 4.74
N THR A 189 -26.41 10.37 5.65
CA THR A 189 -25.46 11.49 5.57
C THR A 189 -24.15 11.23 6.31
N GLY A 190 -24.13 10.26 7.24
CA GLY A 190 -23.00 10.01 8.15
C GLY A 190 -22.85 11.04 9.27
N GLU A 191 -23.76 12.02 9.35
CA GLU A 191 -23.71 13.12 10.30
C GLU A 191 -23.96 12.63 11.74
N THR A 192 -23.21 13.17 12.71
CA THR A 192 -23.39 12.81 14.13
C THR A 192 -24.52 13.60 14.75
N LEU A 193 -25.61 12.92 15.07
CA LEU A 193 -26.82 13.51 15.64
C LEU A 193 -26.72 13.64 17.16
N TYR A 194 -26.07 12.69 17.84
CA TYR A 194 -25.91 12.70 19.29
C TYR A 194 -24.67 11.91 19.73
N THR A 195 -24.09 12.30 20.86
CA THR A 195 -23.00 11.59 21.53
C THR A 195 -23.30 11.57 23.00
N SER A 196 -23.33 10.38 23.60
CA SER A 196 -23.47 10.24 25.05
C SER A 196 -22.15 10.55 25.75
N ASP A 197 -22.27 10.86 27.04
CA ASP A 197 -21.18 10.74 27.99
C ASP A 197 -20.78 9.27 28.20
N LEU A 198 -19.68 9.05 28.93
CA LEU A 198 -19.22 7.73 29.33
C LEU A 198 -20.26 7.01 30.20
N LEU A 199 -20.76 5.90 29.69
CA LEU A 199 -21.60 4.95 30.38
C LEU A 199 -20.68 3.97 31.12
N LYS A 200 -20.55 4.12 32.44
CA LYS A 200 -19.93 3.11 33.29
C LYS A 200 -20.85 1.89 33.42
N PRO A 201 -20.35 0.71 33.84
CA PRO A 201 -21.22 -0.44 34.11
C PRO A 201 -22.34 -0.07 35.09
N GLY A 202 -23.59 -0.36 34.72
CA GLY A 202 -24.79 0.02 35.46
C GLY A 202 -25.38 1.40 35.13
N TYR A 203 -24.89 2.07 34.08
CA TYR A 203 -25.41 3.35 33.60
C TYR A 203 -26.11 3.21 32.25
N GLN A 204 -27.02 4.14 31.96
CA GLN A 204 -27.83 4.13 30.75
C GLN A 204 -28.04 5.53 30.16
N VAL A 205 -28.42 5.55 28.89
CA VAL A 205 -29.08 6.67 28.22
C VAL A 205 -30.58 6.35 28.14
N SER A 206 -31.41 7.31 28.53
CA SER A 206 -32.88 7.22 28.45
C SER A 206 -33.50 8.40 27.68
N LYS A 207 -32.82 9.54 27.67
CA LYS A 207 -33.22 10.78 27.01
C LYS A 207 -32.10 11.24 26.08
N VAL A 208 -32.50 11.82 24.95
CA VAL A 208 -31.58 12.34 23.95
C VAL A 208 -32.00 13.74 23.53
N ASN A 209 -31.01 14.60 23.29
CA ASN A 209 -31.18 15.90 22.65
C ASN A 209 -30.24 15.92 21.44
N LEU A 210 -30.81 15.97 20.24
CA LEU A 210 -30.05 15.93 18.99
C LEU A 210 -29.39 17.29 18.72
N LYS A 211 -28.12 17.24 18.31
CA LYS A 211 -27.34 18.41 17.88
C LYS A 211 -28.00 19.11 16.69
N LYS A 212 -28.73 18.36 15.86
CA LYS A 212 -29.44 18.84 14.68
C LYS A 212 -30.87 18.34 14.69
N LYS A 213 -31.79 19.21 14.28
CA LYS A 213 -33.20 18.88 14.12
C LYS A 213 -33.40 17.95 12.94
N LEU A 214 -34.14 16.86 13.15
CA LEU A 214 -34.59 15.96 12.09
C LEU A 214 -35.99 16.37 11.62
N SER A 215 -36.27 16.17 10.33
CA SER A 215 -37.61 16.33 9.77
C SER A 215 -38.55 15.23 10.29
N LYS A 216 -39.86 15.49 10.27
CA LYS A 216 -40.87 14.49 10.67
C LYS A 216 -40.81 13.26 9.75
N GLY A 217 -40.98 12.07 10.34
CA GLY A 217 -40.94 10.79 9.62
C GLY A 217 -39.92 9.82 10.19
N ASP A 218 -39.69 8.73 9.45
CA ASP A 218 -38.77 7.67 9.84
C ASP A 218 -37.42 7.87 9.15
N HIS A 219 -36.35 7.82 9.94
CA HIS A 219 -34.97 7.97 9.48
C HIS A 219 -34.14 6.74 9.85
N GLN A 220 -33.19 6.39 8.99
CA GLN A 220 -32.24 5.32 9.27
C GLN A 220 -31.07 5.87 10.08
N GLY A 221 -30.81 5.28 11.24
CA GLY A 221 -29.72 5.64 12.12
C GLY A 221 -28.72 4.50 12.33
N LEU A 222 -27.55 4.89 12.83
CA LEU A 222 -26.52 3.96 13.29
C LEU A 222 -26.05 4.39 14.67
N VAL A 223 -26.17 3.51 15.66
CA VAL A 223 -25.56 3.70 16.98
C VAL A 223 -24.22 2.98 17.00
N THR A 224 -23.14 3.75 17.11
CA THR A 224 -21.79 3.23 17.34
C THR A 224 -21.49 3.26 18.83
N LEU A 225 -21.25 2.10 19.42
CA LEU A 225 -20.70 1.96 20.77
C LEU A 225 -19.18 1.91 20.69
N THR A 226 -18.52 2.82 21.39
CA THR A 226 -17.06 2.80 21.57
C THR A 226 -16.77 2.30 22.98
N PHE A 227 -15.98 1.23 23.09
CA PHE A 227 -15.62 0.60 24.37
C PHE A 227 -14.28 1.14 24.88
N TYR A 228 -14.23 1.44 26.16
CA TYR A 228 -13.05 1.94 26.85
C TYR A 228 -12.69 1.01 28.01
N ASP A 229 -11.40 0.68 28.12
CA ASP A 229 -10.86 0.12 29.35
C ASP A 229 -10.80 1.24 30.40
N LEU A 230 -11.48 1.01 31.53
CA LEU A 230 -11.59 2.01 32.59
C LEU A 230 -10.32 2.13 33.45
N LYS A 231 -9.42 1.13 33.39
CA LYS A 231 -8.14 1.14 34.11
C LYS A 231 -7.04 1.75 33.26
N GLU A 232 -6.97 1.33 32.00
CA GLU A 232 -5.96 1.80 31.04
C GLU A 232 -6.33 3.13 30.37
N GLU A 233 -7.58 3.60 30.55
CA GLU A 233 -8.15 4.81 29.93
C GLU A 233 -7.98 4.86 28.40
N LYS A 234 -8.07 3.70 27.77
CA LYS A 234 -7.86 3.50 26.33
C LYS A 234 -9.08 2.92 25.66
N GLN A 235 -9.32 3.31 24.42
CA GLN A 235 -10.30 2.67 23.57
C GLN A 235 -9.86 1.23 23.25
N VAL A 236 -10.73 0.26 23.51
CA VAL A 236 -10.45 -1.18 23.31
C VAL A 236 -11.31 -1.83 22.23
N GLY A 237 -12.34 -1.15 21.73
CA GLY A 237 -13.16 -1.70 20.64
C GLY A 237 -14.29 -0.80 20.20
N LYS A 238 -15.03 -1.25 19.17
CA LYS A 238 -16.26 -0.62 18.68
C LYS A 238 -17.28 -1.67 18.24
N ALA A 239 -18.57 -1.35 18.39
CA ALA A 239 -19.69 -2.12 17.86
C ALA A 239 -20.71 -1.18 17.21
N ASN A 240 -21.40 -1.65 16.18
CA ASN A 240 -22.40 -0.86 15.46
C ASN A 240 -23.76 -1.57 15.52
N VAL A 241 -24.81 -0.80 15.81
CA VAL A 241 -26.20 -1.27 15.81
C VAL A 241 -27.02 -0.37 14.91
N ALA A 242 -27.66 -0.96 13.90
CA ALA A 242 -28.60 -0.24 13.04
C ALA A 242 -29.89 0.05 13.83
N VAL A 243 -30.40 1.27 13.71
CA VAL A 243 -31.60 1.73 14.42
C VAL A 243 -32.53 2.49 13.49
N THR A 244 -33.81 2.55 13.83
CA THR A 244 -34.79 3.41 13.18
C THR A 244 -35.15 4.56 14.11
N ILE A 245 -35.08 5.79 13.61
CA ILE A 245 -35.42 7.01 14.34
C ILE A 245 -36.80 7.49 13.88
N HIS A 246 -37.77 7.44 14.78
CA HIS A 246 -39.13 7.90 14.54
C HIS A 246 -39.27 9.35 15.05
N VAL A 247 -39.56 10.30 14.16
CA VAL A 247 -39.71 11.72 14.52
C VAL A 247 -41.18 12.12 14.44
N GLY A 248 -41.75 12.53 15.57
CA GLY A 248 -43.14 12.99 15.64
C GLY A 248 -44.20 11.87 15.55
N ASN A 249 -43.78 10.61 15.52
CA ASN A 249 -44.66 9.45 15.70
C ASN A 249 -44.65 9.09 17.20
N LYS A 250 -45.77 9.27 17.89
CA LYS A 250 -45.90 8.78 19.28
C LYS A 250 -45.76 7.26 19.26
N ALA A 251 -44.96 6.71 20.18
CA ALA A 251 -45.04 5.29 20.50
C ALA A 251 -46.47 5.00 20.95
N SER A 252 -47.18 4.14 20.21
CA SER A 252 -48.48 3.64 20.62
C SER A 252 -48.33 2.55 21.66
#